data_AF-A0A847PKZ2-F1
#
_entry.id   AF-A0A847PKZ2-F1
#
_cell.length_a   1.000
_cell.length_b   1.000
_cell.length_c   1.000
_cell.angle_alpha   90.00
_cell.angle_beta   90.00
_cell.angle_gamma   90.00
#
_symmetry.space_group_name_H-M   'P 1'
#
loop_
_entity.id
_entity.type
_entity.pdbx_description
1 polymer ?
#
loop_
_entity_poly.entity_id
_entity_poly.type
_entity_poly.pdbx_seq_one_letter_code
_entity_poly.pdbx_strand_id
1 'polypeptide(L)'
;MENKDANTDDQIRIHYRPVTVKIKERIFPREFTFGKGADGEMTPSMAIKIDRKKYLDELVTKIENLGYISEDGIEIKVTSVAQLFEGPVEFDALIDEIYAFFSELVTSRINEKN
;
A
#
# COMPACT_ATOMS: atom_id res chain seq x y z
N MET A 1 6.12 0.61 23.23
CA MET A 1 4.92 -0.17 23.61
C MET A 1 4.48 -0.91 22.37
N GLU A 2 4.60 -2.23 22.38
CA GLU A 2 4.14 -3.08 21.27
C GLU A 2 2.61 -3.03 21.20
N ASN A 3 2.07 -2.92 19.98
CA ASN A 3 0.64 -2.86 19.68
C ASN A 3 -0.14 -4.15 20.06
N LYS A 4 0.50 -5.11 20.76
CA LYS A 4 -0.05 -6.43 21.11
C LYS A 4 -0.88 -6.43 22.40
N ASP A 5 -0.72 -5.43 23.26
CA ASP A 5 -1.40 -5.35 24.57
C ASP A 5 -2.64 -4.43 24.58
N ALA A 6 -2.99 -3.81 23.45
CA ALA A 6 -4.24 -3.03 23.36
C ALA A 6 -5.45 -3.97 23.40
N ASN A 7 -6.53 -3.55 24.06
CA ASN A 7 -7.82 -4.25 23.98
C ASN A 7 -8.17 -4.49 22.51
N THR A 8 -8.75 -5.64 22.19
CA THR A 8 -9.07 -6.04 20.80
C THR A 8 -9.89 -4.98 20.06
N ASP A 9 -10.68 -4.18 20.78
CA ASP A 9 -11.48 -3.07 20.25
C ASP A 9 -10.68 -1.81 19.89
N ASP A 10 -9.48 -1.62 20.45
CA ASP A 10 -8.61 -0.47 20.16
C ASP A 10 -7.57 -0.77 19.07
N GLN A 11 -7.46 -2.03 18.63
CA GLN A 11 -6.53 -2.40 17.57
C GLN A 11 -6.98 -1.84 16.23
N ILE A 12 -6.05 -1.23 15.49
CA ILE A 12 -6.25 -0.81 14.10
C ILE A 12 -6.52 -2.06 13.26
N ARG A 13 -7.66 -2.11 12.56
CA ARG A 13 -8.02 -3.25 11.70
C ARG A 13 -8.02 -2.83 10.24
N ILE A 14 -7.22 -3.53 9.44
CA ILE A 14 -7.14 -3.33 8.00
C ILE A 14 -7.87 -4.48 7.31
N HIS A 15 -8.97 -4.13 6.63
CA HIS A 15 -9.68 -5.05 5.76
C HIS A 15 -9.13 -4.95 4.35
N TYR A 16 -8.95 -6.09 3.69
CA TYR A 16 -8.42 -6.14 2.35
C TYR A 16 -9.12 -7.17 1.48
N ARG A 17 -9.09 -6.94 0.17
CA ARG A 17 -9.65 -7.86 -0.81
C ARG A 17 -8.64 -8.96 -1.18
N PRO A 18 -9.10 -10.16 -1.59
CA PRO A 18 -8.20 -11.22 -2.03
C PRO A 18 -7.33 -10.76 -3.20
N VAL A 19 -6.03 -11.03 -3.14
CA VAL A 19 -5.11 -10.73 -4.23
C VAL A 19 -5.42 -11.66 -5.42
N THR A 20 -5.92 -11.08 -6.51
CA THR A 20 -6.22 -11.78 -7.78
C THR A 20 -5.21 -11.40 -8.87
N VAL A 21 -5.18 -12.14 -9.99
CA VAL A 21 -4.34 -11.81 -11.15
C VAL A 21 -4.65 -10.41 -11.68
N LYS A 22 -5.94 -10.04 -11.79
CA LYS A 22 -6.36 -8.70 -12.24
C LYS A 22 -5.85 -7.58 -11.34
N ILE A 23 -5.84 -7.80 -10.02
CA ILE A 23 -5.32 -6.83 -9.06
C ILE A 23 -3.80 -6.68 -9.23
N LYS A 24 -3.07 -7.80 -9.41
CA LYS A 24 -1.63 -7.76 -9.69
C LYS A 24 -1.32 -6.97 -10.97
N GLU A 25 -2.08 -7.14 -12.04
CA GLU A 25 -1.88 -6.39 -13.29
C GLU A 25 -2.13 -4.88 -13.13
N ARG A 26 -3.07 -4.47 -12.26
CA ARG A 26 -3.34 -3.05 -11.97
C ARG A 26 -2.26 -2.40 -11.11
N ILE A 27 -1.71 -3.17 -10.18
CA ILE A 27 -0.69 -2.73 -9.23
C ILE A 27 0.70 -2.74 -9.86
N PHE A 28 0.97 -3.72 -10.71
CA PHE A 28 2.21 -3.88 -11.47
C PHE A 28 1.93 -3.76 -12.97
N PRO A 29 1.53 -2.56 -13.45
CA PRO A 29 1.37 -2.36 -14.87
C PRO A 29 2.73 -2.57 -15.54
N ARG A 30 2.74 -3.44 -16.55
CA ARG A 30 3.92 -3.68 -17.38
C ARG A 30 4.04 -2.51 -18.34
N GLU A 31 4.79 -1.48 -17.98
CA GLU A 31 5.08 -0.37 -18.87
C GLU A 31 6.33 -0.68 -19.71
N PHE A 32 6.16 -0.65 -21.03
CA PHE A 32 7.27 -0.67 -21.97
C PHE A 32 7.86 0.73 -22.05
N THR A 33 9.08 0.90 -21.57
CA THR A 33 9.83 2.14 -21.71
C THR A 33 11.00 1.91 -22.67
N PHE A 34 11.39 2.94 -23.42
CA PHE A 34 12.60 2.89 -24.22
C PHE A 34 13.65 3.74 -23.50
N GLY A 35 14.68 3.08 -22.98
CA GLY A 35 15.84 3.73 -22.41
C GLY A 35 16.86 4.02 -23.51
N LYS A 36 17.50 5.19 -23.46
CA LYS A 36 18.62 5.51 -24.35
C LYS A 36 19.90 4.93 -23.74
N GLY A 37 20.49 3.95 -24.41
CA GLY A 37 21.78 3.37 -24.07
C GLY A 37 22.92 4.39 -24.18
N ALA A 38 24.08 4.05 -23.59
CA ALA A 38 25.27 4.90 -23.61
C ALA A 38 25.86 5.13 -25.02
N ASP A 39 25.52 4.24 -25.96
CA ASP A 39 25.82 4.26 -27.39
C ASP A 39 24.80 5.04 -28.24
N GLY A 40 23.71 5.49 -27.63
CA GLY A 40 22.60 6.15 -28.32
C GLY A 40 21.57 5.20 -28.91
N GLU A 41 21.72 3.88 -28.74
CA GLU A 41 20.70 2.91 -29.14
C GLU A 41 19.49 2.97 -28.18
N MET A 42 18.28 2.87 -28.73
CA MET A 42 17.07 2.73 -27.92
C MET A 42 16.89 1.27 -27.54
N THR A 43 17.24 0.94 -26.30
CA THR A 43 16.98 -0.38 -25.75
C THR A 43 15.61 -0.42 -25.08
N PRO A 44 14.73 -1.40 -25.39
CA PRO A 44 13.50 -1.58 -24.64
C PRO A 44 13.85 -1.98 -23.20
N SER A 45 13.42 -1.17 -22.24
CA SER A 45 13.56 -1.43 -20.81
C SER A 45 12.19 -1.61 -20.18
N MET A 46 12.04 -2.68 -19.39
CA MET A 46 10.82 -2.91 -18.63
C MET A 46 10.99 -2.20 -17.27
N ALA A 47 10.31 -1.08 -17.10
CA ALA A 47 10.30 -0.35 -15.83
C ALA A 47 8.98 -0.64 -15.11
N ILE A 48 9.07 -1.08 -13.85
CA ILE A 48 7.89 -1.22 -12.99
C ILE A 48 7.88 0.00 -12.07
N LYS A 49 7.03 0.98 -12.38
CA LYS A 49 6.79 2.12 -11.48
C LYS A 49 5.65 1.76 -10.54
N ILE A 50 5.97 1.41 -9.31
CA ILE A 50 4.97 1.09 -8.29
C ILE A 50 4.62 2.36 -7.52
N ASP A 51 3.39 2.83 -7.67
CA ASP A 51 2.82 3.87 -6.83
C ASP A 51 2.27 3.23 -5.55
N ARG A 52 2.87 3.55 -4.39
CA ARG A 52 2.49 2.99 -3.08
C ARG A 52 1.05 3.31 -2.70
N LYS A 53 0.56 4.51 -2.99
CA LYS A 53 -0.81 4.92 -2.69
C LYS A 53 -1.78 4.09 -3.51
N LYS A 54 -1.55 3.99 -4.83
CA LYS A 54 -2.36 3.17 -5.73
C LYS A 54 -2.30 1.68 -5.39
N TYR A 55 -1.12 1.19 -5.00
CA TYR A 55 -0.91 -0.18 -4.55
C TYR A 55 -1.82 -0.53 -3.36
N LEU A 56 -1.79 0.32 -2.33
CA LEU A 56 -2.57 0.11 -1.11
C LEU A 56 -4.07 0.31 -1.37
N ASP A 57 -4.46 1.30 -2.17
CA ASP A 57 -5.85 1.57 -2.53
C ASP A 57 -6.51 0.38 -3.28
N GLU A 58 -5.72 -0.34 -4.08
CA GLU A 58 -6.18 -1.55 -4.76
C GLU A 58 -6.31 -2.79 -3.85
N LEU A 59 -5.78 -2.75 -2.63
CA LEU A 59 -5.78 -3.90 -1.71
C LEU A 59 -6.66 -3.66 -0.49
N VAL A 60 -6.47 -2.52 0.16
CA VAL A 60 -7.21 -2.13 1.36
C VAL A 60 -8.61 -1.71 0.97
N THR A 61 -9.62 -2.29 1.61
CA THR A 61 -11.03 -1.97 1.40
C THR A 61 -11.60 -1.11 2.51
N LYS A 62 -11.09 -1.25 3.73
CA LYS A 62 -11.55 -0.51 4.89
C LYS A 62 -10.48 -0.45 5.97
N ILE A 63 -10.38 0.69 6.63
CA ILE A 63 -9.59 0.89 7.84
C ILE A 63 -10.55 1.13 9.00
N GLU A 64 -10.35 0.44 10.12
CA GLU A 64 -11.14 0.62 11.36
C GLU A 64 -10.21 0.95 12.52
N ASN A 65 -10.77 1.66 13.51
CA ASN A 65 -10.08 2.04 14.74
C ASN A 65 -8.82 2.88 14.52
N LEU A 66 -8.81 3.69 13.46
CA LEU A 66 -7.78 4.69 13.21
C LEU A 66 -8.43 6.07 13.11
N GLY A 67 -7.92 7.00 13.90
CA GLY A 67 -8.33 8.39 13.88
C GLY A 67 -7.29 9.28 14.54
N TYR A 68 -7.36 10.56 14.25
CA TYR A 68 -6.49 11.57 14.84
C TYR A 68 -7.28 12.85 15.11
N ILE A 69 -6.75 13.71 15.97
CA ILE A 69 -7.31 15.03 16.21
C ILE A 69 -6.62 16.01 15.25
N SER A 70 -7.39 16.71 14.43
CA SER A 70 -6.88 17.74 13.54
C SER A 70 -6.35 18.95 14.32
N GLU A 71 -5.62 19.84 13.66
CA GLU A 71 -5.16 21.10 14.26
C GLU A 71 -6.31 21.96 14.80
N ASP A 72 -7.51 21.82 14.21
CA ASP A 72 -8.75 22.49 14.64
C ASP A 72 -9.44 21.81 15.84
N GLY A 73 -8.85 20.74 16.39
CA GLY A 73 -9.41 19.98 17.51
C GLY A 73 -10.53 19.02 17.13
N ILE A 74 -10.70 18.70 15.84
CA ILE A 74 -11.76 17.82 15.34
C ILE A 74 -11.24 16.39 15.24
N GLU A 75 -12.00 15.42 15.74
CA GLU A 75 -11.70 13.99 15.55
C GLU A 75 -11.98 13.59 14.10
N ILE A 76 -10.91 13.21 13.37
CA ILE A 76 -10.97 12.70 12.01
C ILE A 76 -10.77 11.19 12.05
N LYS A 77 -11.74 10.45 11.49
CA LYS A 77 -11.66 8.99 11.33
C LYS A 77 -11.07 8.65 9.98
N VAL A 78 -10.07 7.76 9.98
CA VAL A 78 -9.42 7.26 8.79
C VAL A 78 -10.08 5.95 8.40
N THR A 79 -10.80 5.96 7.28
CA THR A 79 -11.55 4.79 6.78
C THR A 79 -11.01 4.26 5.46
N SER A 80 -10.13 5.01 4.81
CA SER A 80 -9.60 4.73 3.47
C SER A 80 -8.11 5.03 3.37
N VAL A 81 -7.45 4.48 2.34
CA VAL A 81 -6.03 4.73 2.06
C VAL A 81 -5.80 6.19 1.70
N ALA A 82 -6.70 6.84 0.97
CA ALA A 82 -6.59 8.26 0.66
C ALA A 82 -6.46 9.10 1.94
N GLN A 83 -7.35 8.87 2.91
CA GLN A 83 -7.32 9.55 4.22
C GLN A 83 -6.10 9.19 5.06
N LEU A 84 -5.57 7.97 4.91
CA LEU A 84 -4.36 7.55 5.61
C LEU A 84 -3.14 8.37 5.13
N PHE A 85 -3.02 8.57 3.81
CA PHE A 85 -1.92 9.35 3.21
C PHE A 85 -2.09 10.88 3.37
N GLU A 86 -3.31 11.35 3.60
CA GLU A 86 -3.61 12.75 3.91
C GLU A 86 -3.51 13.06 5.41
N GLY A 87 -3.30 12.02 6.23
CA GLY A 87 -3.19 12.13 7.66
C GLY A 87 -1.85 12.71 8.14
N PRO A 88 -1.66 12.77 9.46
CA PRO A 88 -0.42 13.22 10.09
C PRO A 88 0.77 12.33 9.69
N VAL A 89 1.97 12.91 9.69
CA VAL A 89 3.24 12.24 9.28
C VAL A 89 3.55 11.01 10.13
N GLU A 90 3.02 10.95 11.35
CA GLU A 90 3.06 9.80 12.24
C GLU A 90 2.46 8.53 11.62
N PHE A 91 1.61 8.66 10.60
CA PHE A 91 1.07 7.52 9.86
C PHE A 91 2.04 6.94 8.83
N ASP A 92 3.16 7.60 8.50
CA ASP A 92 4.13 7.09 7.51
C ASP A 92 4.69 5.73 7.92
N ALA A 93 5.00 5.54 9.20
CA ALA A 93 5.46 4.26 9.73
C ALA A 93 4.39 3.16 9.57
N LEU A 94 3.13 3.49 9.83
CA LEU A 94 2.01 2.58 9.64
C LEU A 94 1.80 2.25 8.16
N ILE A 95 1.91 3.24 7.27
CA ILE A 95 1.84 3.06 5.82
C ILE A 95 2.93 2.08 5.35
N ASP A 96 4.16 2.25 5.83
CA ASP A 96 5.29 1.37 5.51
C ASP A 96 5.06 -0.07 6.00
N GLU A 97 4.56 -0.24 7.23
CA GLU A 97 4.20 -1.56 7.77
C GLU A 97 3.10 -2.24 6.93
N ILE A 98 2.02 -1.53 6.61
CA ILE A 98 0.93 -2.05 5.78
C ILE A 98 1.45 -2.41 4.38
N TYR A 99 2.29 -1.56 3.80
CA TYR A 99 2.90 -1.81 2.50
C TYR A 99 3.80 -3.05 2.51
N ALA A 100 4.65 -3.20 3.52
CA ALA A 100 5.53 -4.36 3.66
C ALA A 100 4.73 -5.66 3.77
N PHE A 101 3.69 -5.67 4.62
CA PHE A 101 2.79 -6.81 4.78
C PHE A 101 2.17 -7.24 3.45
N PHE A 102 1.62 -6.29 2.69
CA PHE A 102 1.00 -6.63 1.40
C PHE A 102 2.03 -7.00 0.33
N SER A 103 3.21 -6.39 0.34
CA SER A 103 4.29 -6.76 -0.56
C SER A 103 4.68 -8.23 -0.37
N GLU A 104 4.83 -8.68 0.87
CA GLU A 104 5.07 -10.08 1.22
C GLU A 104 3.88 -10.97 0.85
N LEU A 105 2.64 -10.56 1.13
CA LEU A 105 1.45 -11.35 0.78
C LEU A 105 1.32 -11.57 -0.73
N VAL A 106 1.56 -10.51 -1.51
CA VAL A 106 1.47 -10.54 -2.97
C VAL A 106 2.58 -11.40 -3.57
N THR A 107 3.80 -11.30 -3.04
CA THR A 107 4.97 -12.07 -3.50
C THR A 107 4.93 -13.53 -3.05
N SER A 108 4.54 -13.83 -1.81
CA SER A 108 4.40 -15.20 -1.30
C SER A 108 3.42 -16.02 -2.13
N ARG A 109 2.27 -15.43 -2.52
CA ARG A 109 1.30 -16.09 -3.41
C ARG A 109 1.80 -16.30 -4.84
N ILE A 110 2.92 -15.69 -5.26
CA ILE A 110 3.56 -15.97 -6.56
C ILE A 110 4.38 -17.26 -6.48
N ASN A 111 5.02 -17.52 -5.33
CA ASN A 111 5.84 -18.70 -5.14
C ASN A 111 5.03 -19.99 -5.01
N GLU A 112 3.78 -19.95 -4.53
CA GLU A 112 2.91 -21.14 -4.45
C GLU A 112 2.42 -21.67 -5.81
N LYS A 113 2.73 -20.99 -6.92
CA LYS A 113 2.34 -21.42 -8.28
C LYS A 113 3.51 -21.83 -9.18
N ASN A 114 4.73 -21.93 -8.64
CA ASN A 114 5.88 -22.51 -9.37
C ASN A 114 6.28 -23.85 -8.76
#